data_AF-A0A2A4K9R1-F1
#
_entry.id   AF-A0A2A4K9R1-F1
#
_cell.length_a   1.000
_cell.length_b   1.000
_cell.length_c   1.000
_cell.angle_alpha   90.00
_cell.angle_beta   90.00
_cell.angle_gamma   90.00
#
_symmetry.space_group_name_H-M   'P 1'
#
loop_
_entity.id
_entity.type
_entity.pdbx_description
1 polymer ?
#
loop_
_entity_poly.entity_id
_entity_poly.type
_entity_poly.pdbx_seq_one_letter_code
_entity_poly.pdbx_strand_id
1 'polypeptide(L)'
;MSVMVKRWYRSRRSQFIIFTITLVCIIYYLNLHASLQREPDLDLTRRFIENRIEEALREDKGTGCEIPHLDPFAKEVMQFDVVIPPIKCKGNDWVRCYHSECRVVKSILKTTKNVVCKYQDIIYENDYKYHLGPPTEVVGDKPYILDKSDHVKVKCTGTHEKSLLSSTWVGYTLGFRKSVERKSPPPFREDSLNVLIFGFDSTSKNGFIRKMPKSYEYLKNTVKATILHGFIENRIEEALREDKGTGCEIPHLDPFAKEVMQFDVVIPPIKCKGNDWVRCYHSECRVVKSILKTTKNVVCKYQDIIYENDYKYHLGPPTEVVGDKPYILDKSDHVKVKCTGTHEKSLLSSTWVGYTLGFRKSVERKSPPPFREDSLNVLIFGFDSTSKNGFIRKMPKSYEYLKNTVKATILHGYNIVGDGTPAALFPILTGKTELELPDVRKTTKTNGTLDSMPFIFYKLKEDGYRTAYFEDMPWIGTFQYRFNGFRRQPADHYLRSFYLEESTGGKKWWQKTGSKFCVGDTPQFQLMMNITDQFLRLDGKRFGFTFIADITHDNANMISVADDAMLRFLQTLVQRNVFEDTLFMVMGDHGPR
;
A
#
# COMPACT_ATOMS: atom_id res chain seq x y z
N MET A 1 -9.47 52.14 36.31
CA MET A 1 -8.77 51.45 35.20
C MET A 1 -9.70 51.31 34.00
N SER A 2 -9.36 51.97 32.89
CA SER A 2 -10.15 52.04 31.64
C SER A 2 -10.41 50.66 31.00
N VAL A 3 -11.57 50.52 30.36
CA VAL A 3 -12.04 49.33 29.61
C VAL A 3 -11.00 48.82 28.58
N MET A 4 -10.16 49.70 28.04
CA MET A 4 -9.06 49.32 27.13
C MET A 4 -8.01 48.42 27.80
N VAL A 5 -7.67 48.67 29.08
CA VAL A 5 -6.65 47.90 29.80
C VAL A 5 -7.12 46.47 30.08
N LYS A 6 -8.41 46.27 30.35
CA LYS A 6 -9.02 44.93 30.53
C LYS A 6 -9.08 44.13 29.22
N ARG A 7 -9.32 44.78 28.07
CA ARG A 7 -9.30 44.12 26.74
C ARG A 7 -7.89 43.73 26.31
N TRP A 8 -6.90 44.58 26.57
CA TRP A 8 -5.50 44.31 26.27
C TRP A 8 -4.93 43.15 27.11
N TYR A 9 -5.28 43.10 28.41
CA TYR A 9 -4.87 42.02 29.31
C TYR A 9 -5.52 40.67 28.96
N ARG A 10 -6.81 40.65 28.56
CA ARG A 10 -7.49 39.42 28.09
C ARG A 10 -6.90 38.89 26.78
N SER A 11 -6.53 39.77 25.84
CA SER A 11 -5.90 39.39 24.58
C SER A 11 -4.54 38.71 24.79
N ARG A 12 -3.67 39.28 25.65
CA ARG A 12 -2.38 38.66 25.99
C ARG A 12 -2.53 37.33 26.72
N ARG A 13 -3.53 37.20 27.61
CA ARG A 13 -3.80 35.94 28.31
C ARG A 13 -4.30 34.85 27.36
N SER A 14 -5.15 35.19 26.39
CA SER A 14 -5.59 34.26 25.35
C SER A 14 -4.46 33.87 24.39
N GLN A 15 -3.59 34.80 24.01
CA GLN A 15 -2.40 34.49 23.20
C GLN A 15 -1.44 33.55 23.93
N PHE A 16 -1.23 33.76 25.23
CA PHE A 16 -0.41 32.87 26.04
C PHE A 16 -1.02 31.47 26.13
N ILE A 17 -2.33 31.35 26.36
CA ILE A 17 -3.03 30.06 26.42
C ILE A 17 -2.94 29.32 25.07
N ILE A 18 -3.14 30.02 23.94
CA ILE A 18 -3.02 29.43 22.61
C ILE A 18 -1.59 28.94 22.38
N PHE A 19 -0.57 29.73 22.73
CA PHE A 19 0.82 29.33 22.62
C PHE A 19 1.13 28.09 23.46
N THR A 20 0.67 28.03 24.71
CA THR A 20 0.87 26.87 25.59
C THR A 20 0.19 25.62 25.05
N ILE A 21 -1.05 25.72 24.55
CA ILE A 21 -1.77 24.59 23.94
C ILE A 21 -1.04 24.11 22.68
N THR A 22 -0.59 25.03 21.82
CA THR A 22 0.14 24.69 20.60
C THR A 22 1.46 23.99 20.93
N LEU A 23 2.20 24.48 21.93
CA LEU A 23 3.45 23.88 22.39
C LEU A 23 3.22 22.48 22.98
N VAL A 24 2.17 22.28 23.79
CA VAL A 24 1.81 20.97 24.34
C VAL A 24 1.39 20.01 23.22
N CYS A 25 0.64 20.47 22.22
CA CYS A 25 0.29 19.65 21.06
C CYS A 25 1.51 19.27 20.23
N ILE A 26 2.47 20.17 20.04
CA ILE A 26 3.73 19.89 19.34
C ILE A 26 4.57 18.88 20.14
N ILE A 27 4.72 19.06 21.46
CA ILE A 27 5.45 18.12 22.32
C ILE A 27 4.74 16.76 22.35
N TYR A 28 3.42 16.73 22.40
CA TYR A 28 2.63 15.50 22.33
C TYR A 28 2.78 14.80 20.98
N TYR A 29 2.73 15.54 19.87
CA TYR A 29 2.96 15.03 18.52
C TYR A 29 4.38 14.47 18.35
N LEU A 30 5.40 15.19 18.84
CA LEU A 30 6.79 14.75 18.81
C LEU A 30 7.01 13.49 19.68
N ASN A 31 6.36 13.39 20.85
CA ASN A 31 6.43 12.20 21.70
C ASN A 31 5.70 10.99 21.09
N LEU A 32 4.55 11.20 20.45
CA LEU A 32 3.83 10.15 19.70
C LEU A 32 4.64 9.66 18.50
N HIS A 33 5.35 10.56 17.83
CA HIS A 33 6.18 10.21 16.69
C HIS A 33 7.46 9.47 17.12
N ALA A 34 7.98 9.76 18.32
CA ALA A 34 9.10 9.04 18.93
C ALA A 34 8.72 7.65 19.47
N SER A 35 7.44 7.42 19.82
CA SER A 35 6.97 6.11 20.31
C SER A 35 6.62 5.11 19.20
N LEU A 36 6.60 5.53 17.94
CA LEU A 36 6.54 4.63 16.79
C LEU A 36 7.96 4.34 16.30
N GLN A 37 8.70 3.50 17.03
CA GLN A 37 9.88 2.85 16.46
C GLN A 37 9.42 1.91 15.34
N ARG A 38 9.36 2.41 14.11
CA ARG A 38 9.52 1.55 12.94
C ARG A 38 10.97 1.10 12.93
N GLU A 39 11.19 -0.21 13.07
CA GLU A 39 12.50 -0.84 12.96
C GLU A 39 13.13 -0.48 11.60
N PRO A 40 14.19 0.36 11.56
CA PRO A 40 14.83 0.76 10.31
C PRO A 40 15.61 -0.40 9.65
N ASP A 41 15.93 -1.45 10.42
CA ASP A 41 16.90 -2.48 10.07
C ASP A 41 16.33 -3.81 9.56
N LEU A 42 15.01 -4.02 9.64
CA LEU A 42 14.35 -5.21 9.07
C LEU A 42 14.69 -5.35 7.57
N ASP A 43 14.69 -4.20 6.90
CA ASP A 43 14.88 -4.07 5.47
C ASP A 43 16.37 -4.24 5.09
N LEU A 44 17.32 -3.81 5.94
CA LEU A 44 18.77 -4.03 5.76
C LEU A 44 19.17 -5.50 6.03
N THR A 45 18.60 -6.10 7.08
CA THR A 45 18.78 -7.53 7.40
C THR A 45 18.24 -8.40 6.27
N ARG A 46 17.10 -8.02 5.68
CA ARG A 46 16.53 -8.67 4.49
C ARG A 46 17.46 -8.58 3.29
N ARG A 47 18.03 -7.40 3.00
CA ARG A 47 19.02 -7.21 1.93
C ARG A 47 20.23 -8.13 2.07
N PHE A 48 20.76 -8.27 3.29
CA PHE A 48 21.88 -9.17 3.55
C PHE A 48 21.51 -10.65 3.29
N ILE A 49 20.35 -11.08 3.78
CA ILE A 49 19.85 -12.45 3.57
C ILE A 49 19.69 -12.73 2.07
N GLU A 50 19.08 -11.82 1.32
CA GLU A 50 18.87 -11.95 -0.12
C GLU A 50 20.21 -11.99 -0.89
N ASN A 51 21.19 -11.14 -0.54
CA ASN A 51 22.53 -11.19 -1.12
C ASN A 51 23.23 -12.54 -0.85
N ARG A 52 23.10 -13.09 0.36
CA ARG A 52 23.68 -14.39 0.71
C ARG A 52 23.02 -15.55 -0.04
N ILE A 53 21.72 -15.43 -0.34
CA ILE A 53 21.00 -16.37 -1.17
C ILE A 53 21.50 -16.27 -2.62
N GLU A 54 21.65 -15.06 -3.16
CA GLU A 54 22.19 -14.86 -4.51
C GLU A 54 23.64 -15.37 -4.66
N GLU A 55 24.50 -15.16 -3.66
CA GLU A 55 25.87 -15.70 -3.67
C GLU A 55 25.87 -17.23 -3.66
N ALA A 56 25.01 -17.86 -2.86
CA ALA A 56 24.88 -19.31 -2.84
C ALA A 56 24.33 -19.86 -4.18
N LEU A 57 23.38 -19.17 -4.80
CA LEU A 57 22.84 -19.51 -6.11
C LEU A 57 23.88 -19.35 -7.24
N ARG A 58 24.86 -18.45 -7.09
CA ARG A 58 25.95 -18.26 -8.07
C ARG A 58 27.05 -19.31 -7.96
N GLU A 59 27.22 -19.92 -6.79
CA GLU A 59 28.17 -21.02 -6.56
C GLU A 59 27.58 -22.40 -6.95
N ASP A 60 26.27 -22.48 -7.17
CA ASP A 60 25.56 -23.70 -7.53
C ASP A 60 26.00 -24.22 -8.92
N LYS A 61 26.58 -25.43 -8.94
CA LYS A 61 27.11 -26.12 -10.13
C LYS A 61 26.06 -26.98 -10.84
N GLY A 62 24.82 -26.53 -10.85
CA GLY A 62 23.81 -27.04 -11.77
C GLY A 62 23.05 -28.28 -11.31
N THR A 63 22.77 -28.43 -10.02
CA THR A 63 21.73 -29.39 -9.57
C THR A 63 20.43 -28.73 -9.12
N GLY A 64 20.40 -27.41 -8.92
CA GLY A 64 19.16 -26.69 -8.67
C GLY A 64 18.63 -26.89 -7.24
N CYS A 65 18.26 -25.77 -6.62
CA CYS A 65 17.50 -25.68 -5.38
C CYS A 65 18.12 -26.33 -4.12
N GLU A 66 19.40 -26.10 -3.86
CA GLU A 66 19.84 -26.11 -2.45
C GLU A 66 19.39 -24.80 -1.78
N ILE A 67 18.49 -24.90 -0.80
CA ILE A 67 18.15 -23.75 0.06
C ILE A 67 19.42 -23.46 0.87
N PRO A 68 20.02 -22.26 0.75
CA PRO A 68 21.26 -21.97 1.45
C PRO A 68 21.03 -22.06 2.96
N HIS A 69 21.88 -22.85 3.62
CA HIS A 69 21.88 -22.95 5.08
C HIS A 69 22.42 -21.66 5.69
N LEU A 70 21.53 -20.71 5.94
CA LEU A 70 21.85 -19.44 6.57
C LEU A 70 22.06 -19.65 8.08
N ASP A 71 23.30 -19.50 8.55
CA ASP A 71 23.60 -19.48 9.98
C ASP A 71 22.84 -18.32 10.66
N PRO A 72 21.89 -18.60 11.56
CA PRO A 72 21.15 -17.55 12.24
C PRO A 72 22.06 -16.63 13.05
N PHE A 73 23.28 -17.03 13.43
CA PHE A 73 24.23 -16.26 14.23
C PHE A 73 25.45 -15.75 13.44
N ALA A 74 25.40 -15.75 12.10
CA ALA A 74 26.45 -15.19 11.25
C ALA A 74 26.81 -13.76 11.71
N LYS A 75 28.11 -13.47 11.79
CA LYS A 75 28.66 -12.21 12.33
C LYS A 75 28.06 -10.97 11.64
N GLU A 76 27.79 -11.12 10.35
CA GLU A 76 27.22 -10.13 9.44
C GLU A 76 25.72 -9.88 9.68
N VAL A 77 24.99 -10.83 10.27
CA VAL A 77 23.59 -10.64 10.70
C VAL A 77 23.56 -10.05 12.10
N MET A 78 24.44 -10.53 12.97
CA MET A 78 24.52 -10.10 14.38
C MET A 78 24.84 -8.60 14.54
N GLN A 79 25.42 -7.95 13.53
CA GLN A 79 25.64 -6.49 13.56
C GLN A 79 24.32 -5.68 13.55
N PHE A 80 23.23 -6.26 13.03
CA PHE A 80 21.89 -5.66 13.03
C PHE A 80 21.05 -6.15 14.24
N ASP A 81 21.57 -7.11 15.00
CA ASP A 81 20.87 -7.70 16.13
C ASP A 81 21.03 -6.84 17.39
N VAL A 82 20.08 -5.92 17.62
CA VAL A 82 20.06 -5.12 18.84
C VAL A 82 19.37 -5.90 19.97
N VAL A 83 20.09 -6.09 21.08
CA VAL A 83 19.53 -6.65 22.32
C VAL A 83 18.73 -5.56 23.03
N ILE A 84 17.40 -5.65 22.94
CA ILE A 84 16.50 -4.75 23.64
C ILE A 84 16.35 -5.25 25.09
N PRO A 85 16.53 -4.39 26.11
CA PRO A 85 16.34 -4.79 27.49
C PRO A 85 14.88 -5.22 27.72
N PRO A 86 14.63 -6.19 28.64
CA PRO A 86 13.27 -6.61 28.96
C PRO A 86 12.38 -5.42 29.33
N ILE A 87 11.17 -5.38 28.77
CA ILE A 87 10.19 -4.35 29.10
C ILE A 87 9.87 -4.46 30.59
N LYS A 88 10.20 -3.43 31.36
CA LYS A 88 9.85 -3.31 32.78
C LYS A 88 8.66 -2.37 32.93
N CYS A 89 7.48 -2.95 33.09
CA CYS A 89 6.28 -2.18 33.42
C CYS A 89 6.45 -1.53 34.81
N LYS A 90 6.17 -0.22 34.92
CA LYS A 90 6.15 0.48 36.21
C LYS A 90 4.80 0.25 36.88
N GLY A 91 4.82 -0.32 38.08
CA GLY A 91 3.61 -0.57 38.89
C GLY A 91 3.25 -2.05 38.98
N ASN A 92 2.36 -2.37 39.91
CA ASN A 92 1.84 -3.73 40.11
C ASN A 92 0.35 -3.75 39.73
N ASP A 93 -0.06 -4.78 39.00
CA ASP A 93 -1.49 -5.03 38.80
C ASP A 93 -2.16 -5.31 40.14
N TRP A 94 -3.32 -4.67 40.36
CA TRP A 94 -4.07 -4.90 41.58
C TRP A 94 -4.84 -6.20 41.55
N VAL A 95 -5.20 -6.69 40.37
CA VAL A 95 -6.03 -7.87 40.17
C VAL A 95 -5.39 -8.80 39.16
N ARG A 96 -5.44 -10.10 39.43
CA ARG A 96 -5.07 -11.16 38.47
C ARG A 96 -6.17 -12.19 38.36
N CYS A 97 -6.41 -12.67 37.15
CA CYS A 97 -7.32 -13.76 36.90
C CYS A 97 -6.55 -15.06 36.67
N TYR A 98 -7.09 -16.15 37.21
CA TYR A 98 -6.67 -17.51 36.92
C TYR A 98 -7.90 -18.31 36.51
N HIS A 99 -7.90 -18.79 35.26
CA HIS A 99 -9.10 -19.30 34.60
C HIS A 99 -10.25 -18.29 34.68
N SER A 100 -11.36 -18.64 35.32
CA SER A 100 -12.53 -17.76 35.48
C SER A 100 -12.47 -16.90 36.75
N GLU A 101 -11.49 -17.07 37.64
CA GLU A 101 -11.46 -16.39 38.94
C GLU A 101 -10.48 -15.22 38.95
N CYS A 102 -11.00 -14.01 39.11
CA CYS A 102 -10.22 -12.78 39.27
C CYS A 102 -10.14 -12.36 40.73
N ARG A 103 -8.93 -12.17 41.26
CA ARG A 103 -8.69 -11.81 42.67
C ARG A 103 -7.72 -10.65 42.80
N VAL A 104 -7.86 -9.88 43.88
CA VAL A 104 -6.87 -8.88 44.25
C VAL A 104 -5.56 -9.58 44.60
N VAL A 105 -4.45 -9.09 44.06
CA VAL A 105 -3.13 -9.70 44.28
C VAL A 105 -2.75 -9.60 45.77
N LYS A 106 -2.27 -10.71 46.34
CA LYS A 106 -1.92 -10.81 47.77
C LYS A 106 -0.97 -9.71 48.26
N SER A 107 -0.05 -9.24 47.42
CA SER A 107 0.86 -8.15 47.78
C SER A 107 0.13 -6.83 48.03
N ILE A 108 -0.95 -6.54 47.30
CA ILE A 108 -1.78 -5.35 47.51
C ILE A 108 -2.57 -5.48 48.82
N LEU A 109 -3.16 -6.65 49.07
CA LEU A 109 -3.91 -6.91 50.30
C LEU A 109 -3.05 -6.80 51.57
N LYS A 110 -1.73 -7.03 51.46
CA LYS A 110 -0.78 -6.85 52.57
C LYS A 110 -0.46 -5.38 52.88
N THR A 111 -0.52 -4.50 51.88
CA THR A 111 -0.08 -3.10 52.02
C THR A 111 -1.21 -2.08 51.97
N THR A 112 -2.44 -2.54 51.72
CA THR A 112 -3.60 -1.69 51.43
C THR A 112 -4.82 -2.23 52.17
N LYS A 113 -5.41 -1.40 53.02
CA LYS A 113 -6.64 -1.71 53.77
C LYS A 113 -7.87 -1.23 53.00
N ASN A 114 -9.03 -1.82 53.32
CA ASN A 114 -10.33 -1.47 52.74
C ASN A 114 -10.37 -1.54 51.21
N VAL A 115 -9.76 -2.59 50.64
CA VAL A 115 -9.74 -2.79 49.18
C VAL A 115 -11.14 -3.17 48.68
N VAL A 116 -11.70 -2.33 47.80
CA VAL A 116 -12.97 -2.57 47.10
C VAL A 116 -12.72 -2.44 45.61
N CYS A 117 -13.09 -3.45 44.84
CA CYS A 117 -12.93 -3.49 43.39
C CYS A 117 -14.29 -3.61 42.69
N LYS A 118 -14.51 -2.75 41.70
CA LYS A 118 -15.68 -2.77 40.81
C LYS A 118 -15.29 -3.39 39.48
N TYR A 119 -15.92 -4.51 39.13
CA TYR A 119 -15.68 -5.29 37.91
C TYR A 119 -16.79 -5.04 36.90
N GLN A 120 -16.45 -4.79 35.65
CA GLN A 120 -17.38 -4.63 34.54
C GLN A 120 -16.93 -5.48 33.37
N ASP A 121 -17.70 -6.50 33.02
CA ASP A 121 -17.45 -7.33 31.84
C ASP A 121 -17.37 -6.46 30.58
N ILE A 122 -16.42 -6.74 29.70
CA ILE A 122 -16.32 -6.10 28.39
C ILE A 122 -17.01 -7.01 27.39
N ILE A 123 -18.25 -6.69 27.05
CA ILE A 123 -19.12 -7.55 26.24
C ILE A 123 -18.94 -7.20 24.77
N TYR A 124 -18.44 -8.17 24.01
CA TYR A 124 -18.26 -8.08 22.56
C TYR A 124 -19.61 -8.10 21.83
N GLU A 125 -19.81 -7.18 20.88
CA GLU A 125 -20.96 -7.18 19.96
C GLU A 125 -20.53 -7.55 18.53
N ASN A 126 -19.47 -6.90 18.05
CA ASN A 126 -18.81 -7.16 16.77
C ASN A 126 -17.40 -6.53 16.79
N ASP A 127 -16.61 -6.74 15.74
CA ASP A 127 -15.23 -6.26 15.64
C ASP A 127 -15.06 -4.74 15.82
N TYR A 128 -16.14 -3.96 15.66
CA TYR A 128 -16.13 -2.50 15.80
C TYR A 128 -16.85 -1.99 17.05
N LYS A 129 -17.53 -2.86 17.83
CA LYS A 129 -18.38 -2.44 18.95
C LYS A 129 -18.30 -3.40 20.15
N TYR A 130 -18.27 -2.79 21.33
CA TYR A 130 -18.41 -3.45 22.61
C TYR A 130 -19.17 -2.54 23.58
N HIS A 131 -19.71 -3.11 24.65
CA HIS A 131 -20.25 -2.35 25.77
C HIS A 131 -19.75 -2.92 27.11
N LEU A 132 -19.86 -2.11 28.18
CA LEU A 132 -19.52 -2.54 29.53
C LEU A 132 -20.77 -3.07 30.23
N GLY A 133 -20.64 -4.25 30.84
CA GLY A 133 -21.65 -4.81 31.72
C GLY A 133 -21.87 -3.99 33.00
N PRO A 134 -22.91 -4.34 33.78
CA PRO A 134 -23.18 -3.70 35.06
C PRO A 134 -22.01 -3.93 36.03
N PRO A 135 -21.65 -2.92 36.86
CA PRO A 135 -20.56 -3.06 37.80
C PRO A 135 -20.89 -4.01 38.94
N THR A 136 -19.98 -4.94 39.23
CA THR A 136 -20.04 -5.86 40.38
C THR A 136 -18.98 -5.46 41.39
N GLU A 137 -19.39 -5.18 42.63
CA GLU A 137 -18.46 -4.83 43.70
C GLU A 137 -17.99 -6.07 44.45
N VAL A 138 -16.67 -6.18 44.64
CA VAL A 138 -16.03 -7.27 45.37
C VAL A 138 -15.04 -6.68 46.36
N VAL A 139 -15.11 -7.15 47.61
CA VAL A 139 -14.33 -6.63 48.74
C VAL A 139 -13.23 -7.61 49.12
N GLY A 140 -12.00 -7.10 49.30
CA GLY A 140 -10.85 -7.88 49.75
C GLY A 140 -10.40 -8.95 48.76
N ASP A 141 -10.21 -10.18 49.26
CA ASP A 141 -9.69 -11.34 48.50
C ASP A 141 -10.80 -12.21 47.87
N LYS A 142 -12.06 -11.75 47.90
CA LYS A 142 -13.16 -12.49 47.27
C LYS A 142 -12.93 -12.56 45.76
N PRO A 143 -13.20 -13.71 45.11
CA PRO A 143 -13.07 -13.82 43.67
C PRO A 143 -14.24 -13.12 42.97
N TYR A 144 -13.93 -12.43 41.88
CA TYR A 144 -14.89 -12.12 40.83
C TYR A 144 -14.86 -13.25 39.80
N ILE A 145 -16.03 -13.75 39.39
CA ILE A 145 -16.12 -14.84 38.41
C ILE A 145 -16.43 -14.25 37.03
N LEU A 146 -15.55 -14.52 36.07
CA LEU A 146 -15.78 -14.25 34.65
C LEU A 146 -16.87 -15.18 34.15
N ASP A 147 -18.03 -14.62 33.85
CA ASP A 147 -19.19 -15.39 33.40
C ASP A 147 -19.74 -14.89 32.06
N LYS A 148 -19.76 -13.58 31.82
CA LYS A 148 -20.31 -13.02 30.57
C LYS A 148 -19.25 -12.79 29.50
N SER A 149 -18.03 -12.48 29.91
CA SER A 149 -16.91 -12.18 29.01
C SER A 149 -15.60 -12.77 29.55
N ASP A 150 -14.68 -13.04 28.64
CA ASP A 150 -13.28 -13.38 28.95
C ASP A 150 -12.47 -12.16 29.41
N HIS A 151 -13.04 -10.95 29.24
CA HIS A 151 -12.37 -9.68 29.48
C HIS A 151 -13.17 -8.81 30.46
N VAL A 152 -12.47 -8.19 31.40
CA VAL A 152 -13.10 -7.36 32.44
C VAL A 152 -12.32 -6.06 32.68
N LYS A 153 -13.05 -4.96 32.78
CA LYS A 153 -12.54 -3.69 33.28
C LYS A 153 -12.71 -3.63 34.78
N VAL A 154 -11.65 -3.27 35.50
CA VAL A 154 -11.65 -3.26 36.96
C VAL A 154 -11.21 -1.92 37.49
N LYS A 155 -11.96 -1.40 38.47
CA LYS A 155 -11.60 -0.22 39.25
C LYS A 155 -11.53 -0.56 40.72
N CYS A 156 -10.34 -0.51 41.31
CA CYS A 156 -10.11 -0.79 42.71
C CYS A 156 -9.80 0.50 43.49
N THR A 157 -10.23 0.54 44.74
CA THR A 157 -9.90 1.60 45.71
C THR A 157 -9.42 1.00 47.01
N GLY A 158 -8.44 1.61 47.67
CA GLY A 158 -8.00 1.19 49.01
C GLY A 158 -6.99 2.16 49.62
N THR A 159 -6.80 2.08 50.93
CA THR A 159 -5.91 2.99 51.68
C THR A 159 -4.60 2.30 52.02
N HIS A 160 -3.48 2.79 51.50
CA HIS A 160 -2.16 2.23 51.80
C HIS A 160 -1.77 2.48 53.26
N GLU A 161 -1.09 1.53 53.89
CA GLU A 161 -0.76 1.60 55.33
C GLU A 161 0.06 2.84 55.74
N LYS A 162 0.82 3.43 54.80
CA LYS A 162 1.65 4.63 55.01
C LYS A 162 1.04 5.92 54.44
N SER A 163 -0.21 5.91 54.01
CA SER A 163 -0.89 7.05 53.39
C SER A 163 -2.27 7.27 54.01
N LEU A 164 -2.59 8.52 54.33
CA LEU A 164 -3.94 8.91 54.76
C LEU A 164 -4.92 9.02 53.57
N LEU A 165 -4.42 9.00 52.33
CA LEU A 165 -5.21 9.14 51.12
C LEU A 165 -5.49 7.77 50.47
N SER A 166 -6.76 7.54 50.13
CA SER A 166 -7.19 6.40 49.34
C SER A 166 -6.59 6.44 47.95
N SER A 167 -6.02 5.33 47.52
CA SER A 167 -5.50 5.14 46.16
C SER A 167 -6.53 4.45 45.30
N THR A 168 -6.59 4.84 44.04
CA THR A 168 -7.46 4.25 43.04
C THR A 168 -6.62 3.65 41.93
N TRP A 169 -6.93 2.41 41.55
CA TRP A 169 -6.36 1.74 40.39
C TRP A 169 -7.47 1.44 39.38
N VAL A 170 -7.18 1.66 38.10
CA VAL A 170 -8.07 1.27 37.01
C VAL A 170 -7.23 0.47 36.03
N GLY A 171 -7.70 -0.72 35.69
CA GLY A 171 -7.03 -1.59 34.75
C GLY A 171 -7.99 -2.53 34.05
N TYR A 172 -7.40 -3.39 33.23
CA TYR A 172 -8.07 -4.40 32.45
C TYR A 172 -7.38 -5.72 32.71
N THR A 173 -8.16 -6.78 32.82
CA THR A 173 -7.63 -8.12 33.00
C THR A 173 -8.49 -9.11 32.23
N LEU A 174 -7.95 -10.29 31.99
CA LEU A 174 -8.58 -11.32 31.16
C LEU A 174 -8.37 -12.70 31.76
N GLY A 175 -9.27 -13.61 31.42
CA GLY A 175 -9.24 -15.01 31.80
C GLY A 175 -10.14 -15.80 30.86
N PHE A 176 -10.68 -16.91 31.35
CA PHE A 176 -11.61 -17.75 30.59
C PHE A 176 -12.94 -17.79 31.32
N ARG A 177 -14.01 -17.33 30.67
CA ARG A 177 -15.35 -17.32 31.25
C ARG A 177 -15.84 -18.75 31.50
N LYS A 178 -16.57 -18.92 32.59
CA LYS A 178 -17.05 -20.24 33.02
C LYS A 178 -18.18 -20.80 32.13
N SER A 179 -18.99 -19.93 31.54
CA SER A 179 -20.27 -20.25 30.88
C SER A 179 -20.16 -20.78 29.43
N VAL A 180 -18.99 -21.23 28.98
CA VAL A 180 -18.85 -21.73 27.60
C VAL A 180 -19.42 -23.14 27.49
N GLU A 181 -20.55 -23.27 26.81
CA GLU A 181 -21.15 -24.58 26.50
C GLU A 181 -20.23 -25.36 25.54
N ARG A 182 -19.81 -26.55 25.97
CA ARG A 182 -19.01 -27.44 25.11
C ARG A 182 -19.94 -28.20 24.18
N LYS A 183 -19.81 -28.00 22.88
CA LYS A 183 -20.44 -28.88 21.89
C LYS A 183 -19.78 -30.25 21.94
N SER A 184 -20.61 -31.30 21.93
CA SER A 184 -20.10 -32.68 21.89
C SER A 184 -19.38 -32.94 20.56
N PRO A 185 -18.25 -33.67 20.54
CA PRO A 185 -17.60 -34.08 19.31
C PRO A 185 -18.55 -34.90 18.42
N PRO A 186 -18.42 -34.85 17.08
CA PRO A 186 -19.13 -35.78 16.20
C PRO A 186 -18.81 -37.25 16.54
N PRO A 187 -19.75 -38.19 16.42
CA PRO A 187 -19.66 -39.56 16.96
C PRO A 187 -18.62 -40.51 16.33
N PHE A 188 -17.61 -40.01 15.61
CA PHE A 188 -16.56 -40.81 14.95
C PHE A 188 -15.14 -40.25 15.13
N ARG A 189 -14.90 -39.39 16.13
CA ARG A 189 -13.56 -38.89 16.48
C ARG A 189 -13.30 -39.08 17.97
N GLU A 190 -12.99 -40.31 18.37
CA GLU A 190 -12.55 -40.61 19.73
C GLU A 190 -11.13 -40.09 20.02
N ASP A 191 -10.31 -39.86 18.98
CA ASP A 191 -8.93 -39.35 19.09
C ASP A 191 -8.82 -37.84 18.76
N SER A 192 -9.57 -36.99 19.45
CA SER A 192 -9.44 -35.54 19.27
C SER A 192 -8.21 -34.99 20.02
N LEU A 193 -7.26 -34.40 19.28
CA LEU A 193 -6.11 -33.69 19.84
C LEU A 193 -6.50 -32.26 20.26
N ASN A 194 -6.06 -31.84 21.44
CA ASN A 194 -6.07 -30.42 21.81
C ASN A 194 -4.99 -29.69 21.01
N VAL A 195 -5.38 -28.69 20.22
CA VAL A 195 -4.46 -27.90 19.41
C VAL A 195 -4.32 -26.51 20.00
N LEU A 196 -3.08 -26.13 20.34
CA LEU A 196 -2.72 -24.75 20.67
C LEU A 196 -1.84 -24.21 19.55
N ILE A 197 -2.30 -23.13 18.91
CA ILE A 197 -1.53 -22.42 17.89
C ILE A 197 -1.08 -21.10 18.52
N PHE A 198 0.23 -20.85 18.49
CA PHE A 198 0.82 -19.60 18.93
C PHE A 198 1.74 -19.09 17.82
N GLY A 199 1.49 -17.86 17.37
CA GLY A 199 2.19 -17.24 16.25
C GLY A 199 2.80 -15.91 16.66
N PHE A 200 3.88 -15.55 15.97
CA PHE A 200 4.50 -14.23 16.06
C PHE A 200 4.36 -13.56 14.71
N ASP A 201 3.73 -12.38 14.68
CA ASP A 201 3.69 -11.56 13.48
C ASP A 201 5.13 -11.12 13.12
N SER A 202 5.43 -11.12 11.82
CA SER A 202 6.68 -10.59 11.25
C SER A 202 7.98 -11.21 11.81
N THR A 203 7.91 -12.41 12.40
CA THR A 203 9.08 -13.12 12.94
C THR A 203 9.40 -14.34 12.08
N SER A 204 10.58 -14.35 11.45
CA SER A 204 11.08 -15.52 10.69
C SER A 204 11.62 -16.61 11.63
N LYS A 205 11.81 -17.84 11.13
CA LYS A 205 12.46 -18.95 11.86
C LYS A 205 13.80 -18.52 12.47
N ASN A 206 14.69 -17.96 11.66
CA ASN A 206 15.99 -17.50 12.12
C ASN A 206 15.88 -16.30 13.06
N GLY A 207 14.86 -15.44 12.88
CA GLY A 207 14.50 -14.39 13.84
C GLY A 207 14.12 -14.98 15.20
N PHE A 208 13.28 -16.02 15.24
CA PHE A 208 12.90 -16.70 16.47
C PHE A 208 14.10 -17.37 17.15
N ILE A 209 14.95 -18.08 16.39
CA ILE A 209 16.17 -18.72 16.90
C ILE A 209 17.12 -17.69 17.53
N ARG A 210 17.34 -16.55 16.85
CA ARG A 210 18.21 -15.47 17.35
C ARG A 210 17.64 -14.76 18.58
N LYS A 211 16.37 -14.35 18.52
CA LYS A 211 15.75 -13.46 19.51
C LYS A 211 15.20 -14.22 20.72
N MET A 212 14.88 -15.51 20.56
CA MET A 212 14.35 -16.37 21.62
C MET A 212 15.11 -17.70 21.73
N PRO A 213 16.46 -17.69 21.81
CA PRO A 213 17.27 -18.91 21.72
C PRO A 213 16.96 -19.88 22.86
N LYS A 214 16.69 -19.37 24.06
CA LYS A 214 16.30 -20.20 25.22
C LYS A 214 14.98 -20.93 24.99
N SER A 215 13.99 -20.27 24.40
CA SER A 215 12.70 -20.87 24.08
C SER A 215 12.85 -21.92 22.98
N TYR A 216 13.64 -21.62 21.95
CA TYR A 216 13.93 -22.55 20.87
C TYR A 216 14.63 -23.82 21.38
N GLU A 217 15.70 -23.68 22.17
CA GLU A 217 16.42 -24.81 22.78
C GLU A 217 15.51 -25.63 23.70
N TYR A 218 14.64 -24.98 24.48
CA TYR A 218 13.68 -25.68 25.33
C TYR A 218 12.65 -26.48 24.51
N LEU A 219 12.11 -25.89 23.44
CA LEU A 219 11.17 -26.59 22.54
C LEU A 219 11.85 -27.79 21.86
N LYS A 220 13.08 -27.60 21.37
CA LYS A 220 13.85 -28.63 20.68
C LYS A 220 14.27 -29.77 21.61
N ASN A 221 14.91 -29.45 22.74
CA ASN A 221 15.57 -30.45 23.58
C ASN A 221 14.66 -31.00 24.68
N THR A 222 13.80 -30.16 25.26
CA THR A 222 12.94 -30.55 26.40
C THR A 222 11.58 -31.04 25.94
N VAL A 223 10.88 -30.24 25.14
CA VAL A 223 9.54 -30.61 24.63
C VAL A 223 9.64 -31.65 23.51
N LYS A 224 10.81 -31.77 22.88
CA LYS A 224 11.03 -32.59 21.66
C LYS A 224 10.04 -32.22 20.57
N ALA A 225 9.74 -30.93 20.46
CA ALA A 225 8.80 -30.43 19.48
C ALA A 225 9.27 -30.78 18.07
N THR A 226 8.39 -31.39 17.27
CA THR A 226 8.67 -31.65 15.86
C THR A 226 8.76 -30.32 15.12
N ILE A 227 9.96 -29.98 14.66
CA ILE A 227 10.16 -28.83 13.78
C ILE A 227 9.70 -29.28 12.38
N LEU A 228 8.47 -28.90 12.02
CA LEU A 228 7.82 -29.29 10.76
C LEU A 228 8.66 -28.97 9.51
N HIS A 229 9.58 -28.01 9.58
CA HIS A 229 10.49 -27.72 8.49
C HIS A 229 11.54 -28.81 8.27
N GLY A 230 11.99 -29.55 9.29
CA GLY A 230 12.91 -30.68 9.06
C GLY A 230 12.24 -31.85 8.32
N PHE A 231 10.92 -32.01 8.46
CA PHE A 231 10.16 -33.02 7.70
C PHE A 231 9.92 -32.56 6.25
N ILE A 232 9.69 -31.27 6.03
CA ILE A 232 9.51 -30.69 4.70
C ILE A 232 10.86 -30.56 3.98
N GLU A 233 11.91 -30.09 4.64
CA GLU A 233 13.30 -30.05 4.16
C GLU A 233 13.80 -31.47 3.89
N ASN A 234 13.57 -32.47 4.76
CA ASN A 234 13.95 -33.85 4.45
C ASN A 234 13.13 -34.44 3.29
N ARG A 235 11.83 -34.13 3.18
CA ARG A 235 11.03 -34.56 2.02
C ARG A 235 11.37 -33.82 0.74
N ILE A 236 11.80 -32.57 0.85
CA ILE A 236 12.32 -31.77 -0.26
C ILE A 236 13.71 -32.29 -0.62
N GLU A 237 14.59 -32.60 0.32
CA GLU A 237 15.90 -33.24 0.09
C GLU A 237 15.74 -34.66 -0.45
N GLU A 238 14.78 -35.45 0.01
CA GLU A 238 14.45 -36.76 -0.58
C GLU A 238 13.86 -36.58 -1.97
N ALA A 239 12.94 -35.63 -2.18
CA ALA A 239 12.41 -35.30 -3.50
C ALA A 239 13.50 -34.77 -4.44
N LEU A 240 14.46 -33.98 -3.95
CA LEU A 240 15.61 -33.43 -4.68
C LEU A 240 16.68 -34.51 -4.92
N ARG A 241 16.82 -35.50 -4.02
CA ARG A 241 17.68 -36.69 -4.20
C ARG A 241 17.06 -37.68 -5.19
N GLU A 242 15.73 -37.77 -5.23
CA GLU A 242 14.98 -38.52 -6.24
C GLU A 242 14.89 -37.75 -7.57
N ASP A 243 15.01 -36.41 -7.54
CA ASP A 243 15.06 -35.52 -8.70
C ASP A 243 16.40 -35.68 -9.43
N LYS A 244 16.47 -36.73 -10.24
CA LYS A 244 17.51 -36.92 -11.24
C LYS A 244 17.27 -35.98 -12.44
N GLY A 245 17.44 -34.68 -12.20
CA GLY A 245 17.77 -33.70 -13.25
C GLY A 245 16.73 -33.45 -14.34
N THR A 246 15.50 -33.08 -13.99
CA THR A 246 14.58 -32.48 -14.99
C THR A 246 14.04 -31.07 -14.64
N GLY A 247 14.40 -30.50 -13.49
CA GLY A 247 14.15 -29.09 -13.16
C GLY A 247 12.88 -28.83 -12.34
N CYS A 248 12.72 -27.59 -11.84
CA CYS A 248 11.58 -27.17 -11.03
C CYS A 248 10.27 -27.21 -11.83
N GLU A 249 9.40 -28.18 -11.54
CA GLU A 249 8.05 -28.22 -12.10
C GLU A 249 7.19 -27.12 -11.48
N ILE A 250 6.86 -26.11 -12.29
CA ILE A 250 5.95 -25.03 -11.87
C ILE A 250 4.54 -25.63 -11.71
N PRO A 251 3.91 -25.55 -10.53
CA PRO A 251 2.62 -26.17 -10.30
C PRO A 251 1.56 -25.58 -11.23
N HIS A 252 0.81 -26.44 -11.91
CA HIS A 252 -0.33 -26.02 -12.71
C HIS A 252 -1.53 -25.74 -11.80
N LEU A 253 -1.66 -24.48 -11.38
CA LEU A 253 -2.76 -24.03 -10.52
C LEU A 253 -4.01 -23.75 -11.35
N ASP A 254 -5.12 -24.43 -11.05
CA ASP A 254 -6.43 -24.10 -11.60
C ASP A 254 -6.86 -22.70 -11.14
N PRO A 255 -7.03 -21.73 -12.06
CA PRO A 255 -7.51 -20.40 -11.71
C PRO A 255 -8.89 -20.42 -11.03
N PHE A 256 -9.73 -21.43 -11.25
CA PHE A 256 -11.10 -21.50 -10.74
C PHE A 256 -11.29 -22.52 -9.61
N ALA A 257 -10.19 -22.93 -8.97
CA ALA A 257 -10.22 -23.82 -7.81
C ALA A 257 -11.18 -23.29 -6.71
N LYS A 258 -11.96 -24.20 -6.12
CA LYS A 258 -13.02 -23.88 -5.15
C LYS A 258 -12.50 -23.08 -3.95
N GLU A 259 -11.28 -23.36 -3.53
CA GLU A 259 -10.57 -22.72 -2.41
C GLU A 259 -10.29 -21.24 -2.68
N VAL A 260 -10.14 -20.83 -3.94
CA VAL A 260 -9.89 -19.43 -4.31
C VAL A 260 -11.20 -18.73 -4.66
N MET A 261 -12.13 -19.44 -5.28
CA MET A 261 -13.43 -18.89 -5.69
C MET A 261 -14.28 -18.38 -4.52
N GLN A 262 -14.06 -18.85 -3.29
CA GLN A 262 -14.74 -18.32 -2.11
C GLN A 262 -14.41 -16.85 -1.80
N PHE A 263 -13.30 -16.32 -2.31
CA PHE A 263 -12.89 -14.91 -2.17
C PHE A 263 -13.30 -14.06 -3.39
N ASP A 264 -13.92 -14.69 -4.39
CA ASP A 264 -14.31 -14.07 -5.64
C ASP A 264 -15.64 -13.31 -5.46
N VAL A 265 -15.57 -11.98 -5.57
CA VAL A 265 -16.73 -11.09 -5.46
C VAL A 265 -16.95 -10.35 -6.78
N VAL A 266 -18.20 -10.27 -7.20
CA VAL A 266 -18.62 -9.47 -8.37
C VAL A 266 -18.74 -8.01 -7.96
N ILE A 267 -18.00 -7.15 -8.66
CA ILE A 267 -17.98 -5.70 -8.41
C ILE A 267 -18.75 -4.98 -9.53
N PRO A 268 -19.67 -4.04 -9.20
CA PRO A 268 -20.36 -3.27 -10.21
C PRO A 268 -19.42 -2.29 -10.94
N PRO A 269 -19.67 -1.98 -12.23
CA PRO A 269 -18.85 -1.03 -12.97
C PRO A 269 -18.81 0.36 -12.32
N ILE A 270 -17.64 1.00 -12.40
CA ILE A 270 -17.43 2.36 -11.91
C ILE A 270 -18.14 3.37 -12.83
N LYS A 271 -19.03 4.17 -12.25
CA LYS A 271 -19.76 5.24 -12.97
C LYS A 271 -19.38 6.61 -12.41
N CYS A 272 -18.68 7.39 -13.22
CA CYS A 272 -18.33 8.77 -12.90
C CYS A 272 -19.49 9.71 -13.24
N LYS A 273 -19.72 10.71 -12.39
CA LYS A 273 -20.86 11.64 -12.50
C LYS A 273 -20.43 12.94 -13.18
N GLY A 274 -21.37 13.57 -13.87
CA GLY A 274 -21.14 14.85 -14.55
C GLY A 274 -20.56 14.67 -15.96
N ASN A 275 -20.26 15.79 -16.60
CA ASN A 275 -19.61 15.85 -17.91
C ASN A 275 -18.43 16.81 -17.81
N ASP A 276 -17.28 16.43 -18.35
CA ASP A 276 -16.14 17.32 -18.40
C ASP A 276 -16.35 18.41 -19.45
N TRP A 277 -16.00 19.64 -19.08
CA TRP A 277 -16.20 20.78 -19.97
C TRP A 277 -15.11 20.89 -21.02
N VAL A 278 -13.92 20.35 -20.74
CA VAL A 278 -12.74 20.48 -21.60
C VAL A 278 -12.10 19.12 -21.80
N ARG A 279 -11.68 18.84 -23.04
CA ARG A 279 -10.86 17.67 -23.37
C ARG A 279 -9.65 18.09 -24.16
N CYS A 280 -8.53 17.43 -23.90
CA CYS A 280 -7.32 17.59 -24.68
C CYS A 280 -7.07 16.38 -25.56
N TYR A 281 -6.54 16.64 -26.75
CA TYR A 281 -6.01 15.63 -27.64
C TYR A 281 -4.65 16.10 -28.14
N HIS A 282 -3.61 15.33 -27.81
CA HIS A 282 -2.21 15.78 -27.93
C HIS A 282 -2.03 17.15 -27.27
N SER A 283 -1.55 18.16 -27.99
CA SER A 283 -1.28 19.49 -27.42
C SER A 283 -2.49 20.42 -27.37
N GLU A 284 -3.62 20.08 -27.99
CA GLU A 284 -4.78 20.97 -28.06
C GLU A 284 -5.85 20.60 -27.04
N CYS A 285 -6.23 21.56 -26.19
CA CYS A 285 -7.34 21.46 -25.25
C CYS A 285 -8.49 22.36 -25.69
N ARG A 286 -9.71 21.80 -25.79
CA ARG A 286 -10.90 22.53 -26.24
C ARG A 286 -12.11 22.26 -25.36
N VAL A 287 -13.00 23.25 -25.28
CA VAL A 287 -14.32 23.06 -24.68
C VAL A 287 -15.09 22.03 -25.51
N VAL A 288 -15.70 21.06 -24.85
CA VAL A 288 -16.45 20.00 -25.52
C VAL A 288 -17.65 20.61 -26.26
N LYS A 289 -17.85 20.19 -27.52
CA LYS A 289 -18.91 20.73 -28.40
C LYS A 289 -20.32 20.65 -27.79
N SER A 290 -20.62 19.63 -26.98
CA SER A 290 -21.91 19.51 -26.29
C SER A 290 -22.14 20.64 -25.30
N ILE A 291 -21.10 21.12 -24.61
CA ILE A 291 -21.19 22.25 -23.68
C ILE A 291 -21.40 23.55 -24.45
N LEU A 292 -20.67 23.77 -25.55
CA LEU A 292 -20.82 24.96 -26.40
C LEU A 292 -22.21 25.07 -27.03
N LYS A 293 -22.90 23.93 -27.25
CA LYS A 293 -24.29 23.91 -27.75
C LYS A 293 -25.32 24.34 -26.71
N THR A 294 -25.05 24.14 -25.42
CA THR A 294 -26.03 24.35 -24.34
C THR A 294 -25.69 25.51 -23.41
N THR A 295 -24.53 26.15 -23.61
CA THR A 295 -23.96 27.13 -22.68
C THR A 295 -23.35 28.28 -23.46
N LYS A 296 -23.83 29.50 -23.18
CA LYS A 296 -23.34 30.76 -23.77
C LYS A 296 -22.25 31.38 -22.90
N ASN A 297 -21.45 32.26 -23.49
CA ASN A 297 -20.40 33.02 -22.81
C ASN A 297 -19.40 32.14 -22.05
N VAL A 298 -18.99 31.01 -22.65
CA VAL A 298 -18.04 30.09 -22.03
C VAL A 298 -16.64 30.71 -22.01
N VAL A 299 -16.09 30.86 -20.80
CA VAL A 299 -14.71 31.33 -20.57
C VAL A 299 -14.03 30.32 -19.66
N CYS A 300 -12.86 29.83 -20.07
CA CYS A 300 -12.07 28.87 -19.31
C CYS A 300 -10.70 29.43 -18.96
N LYS A 301 -10.30 29.29 -17.69
CA LYS A 301 -8.99 29.62 -17.15
C LYS A 301 -8.17 28.35 -17.03
N TYR A 302 -7.08 28.26 -17.77
CA TYR A 302 -6.14 27.14 -17.78
C TYR A 302 -4.92 27.49 -16.95
N GLN A 303 -4.54 26.61 -16.03
CA GLN A 303 -3.30 26.71 -15.26
C GLN A 303 -2.49 25.44 -15.48
N ASP A 304 -1.32 25.57 -16.10
CA ASP A 304 -0.34 24.48 -16.19
C ASP A 304 0.00 23.97 -14.79
N ILE A 305 0.01 22.65 -14.63
CA ILE A 305 0.48 22.04 -13.39
C ILE A 305 1.94 21.66 -13.64
N ILE A 306 2.88 22.39 -13.04
CA ILE A 306 4.31 22.34 -13.37
C ILE A 306 5.03 21.48 -12.33
N TYR A 307 5.70 20.42 -12.80
CA TYR A 307 6.50 19.51 -11.97
C TYR A 307 7.76 20.20 -11.43
N GLU A 308 8.07 20.04 -10.14
CA GLU A 308 9.36 20.43 -9.56
C GLU A 308 10.17 19.21 -9.10
N ASN A 309 9.52 18.26 -8.41
CA ASN A 309 10.02 16.94 -8.03
C ASN A 309 8.83 16.05 -7.65
N ASP A 310 9.08 14.79 -7.28
CA ASP A 310 8.01 13.83 -6.96
C ASP A 310 7.11 14.20 -5.76
N TYR A 311 7.48 15.21 -4.97
CA TYR A 311 6.70 15.68 -3.83
C TYR A 311 6.17 17.11 -4.01
N LYS A 312 6.59 17.82 -5.06
CA LYS A 312 6.26 19.23 -5.24
C LYS A 312 5.96 19.57 -6.69
N TYR A 313 4.90 20.37 -6.85
CA TYR A 313 4.50 21.00 -8.09
C TYR A 313 3.98 22.40 -7.77
N HIS A 314 3.82 23.24 -8.78
CA HIS A 314 3.10 24.51 -8.65
C HIS A 314 2.17 24.73 -9.84
N LEU A 315 1.17 25.60 -9.66
CA LEU A 315 0.29 26.02 -10.75
C LEU A 315 0.88 27.25 -11.45
N GLY A 316 0.96 27.20 -12.77
CA GLY A 316 1.35 28.33 -13.61
C GLY A 316 0.32 29.46 -13.59
N PRO A 317 0.66 30.60 -14.21
CA PRO A 317 -0.26 31.73 -14.35
C PRO A 317 -1.49 31.33 -15.18
N PRO A 318 -2.69 31.80 -14.82
CA PRO A 318 -3.91 31.45 -15.54
C PRO A 318 -3.93 32.07 -16.94
N THR A 319 -4.28 31.27 -17.94
CA THR A 319 -4.56 31.73 -19.31
C THR A 319 -6.04 31.62 -19.58
N GLU A 320 -6.67 32.73 -19.97
CA GLU A 320 -8.09 32.78 -20.33
C GLU A 320 -8.29 32.44 -21.81
N VAL A 321 -9.21 31.52 -22.08
CA VAL A 321 -9.63 31.15 -23.44
C VAL A 321 -11.15 31.17 -23.53
N VAL A 322 -11.67 31.76 -24.60
CA VAL A 322 -13.10 32.01 -24.80
C VAL A 322 -13.66 31.09 -25.88
N GLY A 323 -14.80 30.46 -25.59
CA GLY A 323 -15.55 29.63 -26.53
C GLY A 323 -14.78 28.38 -26.98
N ASP A 324 -14.73 28.16 -28.30
CA ASP A 324 -14.10 26.98 -28.94
C ASP A 324 -12.62 27.18 -29.29
N LYS A 325 -12.01 28.31 -28.89
CA LYS A 325 -10.58 28.53 -29.14
C LYS A 325 -9.77 27.45 -28.39
N PRO A 326 -8.71 26.88 -29.00
CA PRO A 326 -7.88 25.91 -28.32
C PRO A 326 -6.97 26.60 -27.31
N TYR A 327 -6.78 25.96 -26.16
CA TYR A 327 -5.60 26.16 -25.33
C TYR A 327 -4.51 25.18 -25.77
N ILE A 328 -3.27 25.65 -25.89
CA ILE A 328 -2.14 24.82 -26.34
C ILE A 328 -1.28 24.45 -25.13
N LEU A 329 -1.12 23.15 -24.90
CA LEU A 329 -0.17 22.60 -23.94
C LEU A 329 1.25 22.86 -24.42
N ASP A 330 1.97 23.73 -23.70
CA ASP A 330 3.34 24.11 -24.04
C ASP A 330 4.29 23.97 -22.85
N LYS A 331 3.82 24.30 -21.64
CA LYS A 331 4.65 24.24 -20.42
C LYS A 331 4.50 22.94 -19.64
N SER A 332 3.34 22.31 -19.72
CA SER A 332 3.03 21.05 -19.04
C SER A 332 2.13 20.16 -19.90
N ASP A 333 2.20 18.86 -19.69
CA ASP A 333 1.27 17.88 -20.30
C ASP A 333 -0.13 17.96 -19.69
N HIS A 334 -0.28 18.70 -18.60
CA HIS A 334 -1.49 18.64 -17.80
C HIS A 334 -1.84 19.98 -17.15
N VAL A 335 -3.15 20.24 -17.05
CA VAL A 335 -3.71 21.54 -16.67
C VAL A 335 -4.86 21.40 -15.70
N LYS A 336 -4.92 22.33 -14.75
CA LYS A 336 -6.13 22.62 -13.98
C LYS A 336 -6.96 23.63 -14.75
N VAL A 337 -8.25 23.36 -14.89
CA VAL A 337 -9.14 24.22 -15.68
C VAL A 337 -10.32 24.66 -14.84
N LYS A 338 -10.62 25.96 -14.87
CA LYS A 338 -11.84 26.54 -14.31
C LYS A 338 -12.62 27.22 -15.40
N CYS A 339 -13.81 26.72 -15.73
CA CYS A 339 -14.70 27.29 -16.72
C CYS A 339 -15.92 27.95 -16.09
N THR A 340 -16.42 29.00 -16.72
CA THR A 340 -17.69 29.66 -16.39
C THR A 340 -18.52 29.81 -17.66
N GLY A 341 -19.84 29.68 -17.54
CA GLY A 341 -20.75 29.91 -18.66
C GLY A 341 -22.21 29.92 -18.21
N THR A 342 -23.10 30.44 -19.04
CA THR A 342 -24.54 30.55 -18.73
C THR A 342 -25.33 29.58 -19.60
N HIS A 343 -25.95 28.58 -18.98
CA HIS A 343 -26.79 27.61 -19.70
C HIS A 343 -27.99 28.31 -20.36
N GLU A 344 -28.42 27.86 -21.54
CA GLU A 344 -29.47 28.52 -22.31
C GLU A 344 -30.80 28.71 -21.55
N LYS A 345 -31.11 27.81 -20.62
CA LYS A 345 -32.33 27.83 -19.80
C LYS A 345 -32.09 28.35 -18.37
N SER A 346 -30.92 28.93 -18.10
CA SER A 346 -30.55 29.46 -16.79
C SER A 346 -30.17 30.93 -16.89
N LEU A 347 -30.64 31.74 -15.95
CA LEU A 347 -30.17 33.12 -15.78
C LEU A 347 -28.85 33.18 -14.98
N LEU A 348 -28.51 32.11 -14.26
CA LEU A 348 -27.29 32.02 -13.46
C LEU A 348 -26.17 31.33 -14.24
N SER A 349 -24.96 31.87 -14.14
CA SER A 349 -23.75 31.25 -14.67
C SER A 349 -23.33 30.06 -13.81
N SER A 350 -23.02 28.94 -14.44
CA SER A 350 -22.42 27.78 -13.81
C SER A 350 -20.90 27.88 -13.86
N THR A 351 -20.26 27.30 -12.85
CA THR A 351 -18.80 27.16 -12.79
C THR A 351 -18.45 25.69 -12.76
N TRP A 352 -17.47 25.29 -13.56
CA TRP A 352 -16.88 23.95 -13.54
C TRP A 352 -15.39 24.08 -13.20
N VAL A 353 -14.89 23.14 -12.40
CA VAL A 353 -13.46 22.99 -12.13
C VAL A 353 -13.11 21.55 -12.39
N GLY A 354 -12.07 21.32 -13.17
CA GLY A 354 -11.59 19.97 -13.46
C GLY A 354 -10.13 19.97 -13.86
N TYR A 355 -9.66 18.79 -14.22
CA TYR A 355 -8.27 18.52 -14.57
C TYR A 355 -8.25 17.75 -15.88
N THR A 356 -7.36 18.12 -16.79
CA THR A 356 -7.23 17.43 -18.07
C THR A 356 -5.76 17.36 -18.47
N LEU A 357 -5.46 16.46 -19.40
CA LEU A 357 -4.10 16.09 -19.78
C LEU A 357 -4.03 15.73 -21.27
N GLY A 358 -2.82 15.89 -21.82
CA GLY A 358 -2.46 15.63 -23.21
C GLY A 358 -0.94 15.55 -23.32
N PHE A 359 -0.36 16.12 -24.38
CA PHE A 359 1.09 16.15 -24.59
C PHE A 359 1.54 17.53 -25.02
N ARG A 360 2.46 18.13 -24.26
CA ARG A 360 3.01 19.45 -24.60
C ARG A 360 3.86 19.38 -25.86
N LYS A 361 3.75 20.42 -26.70
CA LYS A 361 4.51 20.50 -27.97
C LYS A 361 6.02 20.73 -27.79
N SER A 362 6.44 21.18 -26.61
CA SER A 362 7.82 21.56 -26.30
C SER A 362 8.77 20.37 -26.07
N VAL A 363 8.27 19.13 -26.13
CA VAL A 363 9.12 17.93 -26.00
C VAL A 363 9.80 17.62 -27.33
N GLU A 364 11.05 18.04 -27.43
CA GLU A 364 11.94 17.71 -28.54
C GLU A 364 12.49 16.28 -28.41
N ARG A 365 12.61 15.60 -29.54
CA ARG A 365 13.14 14.24 -29.65
C ARG A 365 14.56 14.28 -30.21
N LYS A 366 15.48 13.50 -29.64
CA LYS A 366 16.80 13.28 -30.23
C LYS A 366 16.69 12.41 -31.48
N SER A 367 17.62 12.60 -32.42
CA SER A 367 17.75 11.67 -33.56
C SER A 367 18.17 10.29 -33.05
N PRO A 368 17.61 9.19 -33.61
CA PRO A 368 18.07 7.85 -33.29
C PRO A 368 19.56 7.70 -33.63
N PRO A 369 20.32 6.89 -32.87
CA PRO A 369 21.66 6.50 -33.29
C PRO A 369 21.63 5.78 -34.65
N PRO A 370 22.72 5.84 -35.44
CA PRO A 370 22.81 5.10 -36.69
C PRO A 370 22.49 3.61 -36.51
N PHE A 371 21.81 3.02 -37.49
CA PHE A 371 21.39 1.61 -37.53
C PHE A 371 20.30 1.22 -36.50
N ARG A 372 19.66 2.20 -35.85
CA ARG A 372 18.55 2.00 -34.90
C ARG A 372 17.25 2.68 -35.34
N GLU A 373 17.16 3.06 -36.61
CA GLU A 373 15.99 3.68 -37.22
C GLU A 373 14.78 2.73 -37.26
N ASP A 374 15.03 1.43 -37.42
CA ASP A 374 14.00 0.38 -37.53
C ASP A 374 13.68 -0.32 -36.20
N SER A 375 14.11 0.22 -35.06
CA SER A 375 13.86 -0.39 -33.74
C SER A 375 12.37 -0.43 -33.38
N LEU A 376 11.94 -1.37 -32.54
CA LEU A 376 10.55 -1.45 -32.11
C LEU A 376 10.19 -0.33 -31.11
N ASN A 377 8.92 0.08 -31.12
CA ASN A 377 8.31 0.71 -29.96
C ASN A 377 8.20 -0.32 -28.83
N VAL A 378 8.12 0.14 -27.58
CA VAL A 378 7.92 -0.72 -26.42
C VAL A 378 6.81 -0.14 -25.56
N LEU A 379 5.82 -0.95 -25.24
CA LEU A 379 4.78 -0.61 -24.26
C LEU A 379 4.70 -1.71 -23.21
N ILE A 380 5.05 -1.36 -21.98
CA ILE A 380 4.77 -2.16 -20.79
C ILE A 380 3.51 -1.60 -20.15
N PHE A 381 2.46 -2.42 -20.10
CA PHE A 381 1.17 -2.10 -19.52
C PHE A 381 0.91 -3.05 -18.35
N GLY A 382 0.99 -2.53 -17.13
CA GLY A 382 0.93 -3.31 -15.91
C GLY A 382 -0.28 -2.97 -15.02
N PHE A 383 -0.66 -3.95 -14.21
CA PHE A 383 -1.58 -3.77 -13.09
C PHE A 383 -0.89 -4.16 -11.79
N ASP A 384 -0.96 -3.30 -10.78
CA ASP A 384 -0.45 -3.57 -9.43
C ASP A 384 -1.17 -4.78 -8.83
N SER A 385 -0.48 -5.59 -8.02
CA SER A 385 -1.06 -6.62 -7.15
C SER A 385 -1.93 -7.65 -7.90
N THR A 386 -1.62 -7.85 -9.18
CA THR A 386 -2.35 -8.73 -10.10
C THR A 386 -1.55 -9.99 -10.45
N SER A 387 -2.00 -11.14 -9.93
CA SER A 387 -1.44 -12.43 -10.35
C SER A 387 -2.00 -12.89 -11.71
N LYS A 388 -1.26 -13.75 -12.43
CA LYS A 388 -1.72 -14.41 -13.67
C LYS A 388 -3.10 -15.04 -13.51
N ASN A 389 -3.29 -15.86 -12.47
CA ASN A 389 -4.56 -16.54 -12.23
C ASN A 389 -5.66 -15.56 -11.81
N GLY A 390 -5.30 -14.48 -11.10
CA GLY A 390 -6.21 -13.37 -10.83
C GLY A 390 -6.70 -12.69 -12.12
N PHE A 391 -5.79 -12.42 -13.06
CA PHE A 391 -6.14 -11.84 -14.36
C PHE A 391 -7.04 -12.76 -15.18
N ILE A 392 -6.76 -14.06 -15.24
CA ILE A 392 -7.62 -15.05 -15.92
C ILE A 392 -9.04 -15.05 -15.34
N ARG A 393 -9.17 -15.02 -14.01
CA ARG A 393 -10.49 -15.00 -13.34
C ARG A 393 -11.24 -13.69 -13.54
N LYS A 394 -10.55 -12.55 -13.36
CA LYS A 394 -11.19 -11.24 -13.20
C LYS A 394 -11.22 -10.38 -14.46
N MET A 395 -10.38 -10.70 -15.45
CA MET A 395 -10.33 -10.02 -16.75
C MET A 395 -10.54 -11.03 -17.90
N PRO A 396 -11.56 -11.92 -17.83
CA PRO A 396 -11.67 -13.03 -18.77
C PRO A 396 -11.84 -12.59 -20.22
N LYS A 397 -12.53 -11.47 -20.49
CA LYS A 397 -12.71 -10.99 -21.87
C LYS A 397 -11.39 -10.51 -22.46
N SER A 398 -10.63 -9.75 -21.68
CA SER A 398 -9.31 -9.27 -22.09
C SER A 398 -8.31 -10.41 -22.25
N TYR A 399 -8.33 -11.39 -21.34
CA TYR A 399 -7.48 -12.58 -21.41
C TYR A 399 -7.76 -13.40 -22.68
N GLU A 400 -9.03 -13.71 -22.96
CA GLU A 400 -9.42 -14.45 -24.16
C GLU A 400 -9.06 -13.68 -25.44
N TYR A 401 -9.20 -12.35 -25.44
CA TYR A 401 -8.81 -11.52 -26.58
C TYR A 401 -7.29 -11.53 -26.82
N LEU A 402 -6.49 -11.42 -25.75
CA LEU A 402 -5.03 -11.54 -25.82
C LEU A 402 -4.61 -12.92 -26.36
N LYS A 403 -5.23 -13.99 -25.84
CA LYS A 403 -4.89 -15.37 -26.19
C LYS A 403 -5.30 -15.74 -27.62
N ASN A 404 -6.55 -15.47 -28.00
CA ASN A 404 -7.11 -16.02 -29.24
C ASN A 404 -7.04 -15.05 -30.42
N THR A 405 -7.17 -13.73 -30.16
CA THR A 405 -7.18 -12.72 -31.22
C THR A 405 -5.79 -12.12 -31.44
N VAL A 406 -5.18 -11.59 -30.38
CA VAL A 406 -3.82 -11.01 -30.46
C VAL A 406 -2.77 -12.12 -30.61
N LYS A 407 -3.08 -13.34 -30.17
CA LYS A 407 -2.15 -14.48 -30.13
C LYS A 407 -0.89 -14.17 -29.32
N ALA A 408 -1.08 -13.48 -28.19
CA ALA A 408 -0.01 -13.12 -27.28
C ALA A 408 0.69 -14.37 -26.73
N THR A 409 2.02 -14.28 -26.59
CA THR A 409 2.80 -15.35 -25.94
C THR A 409 2.57 -15.27 -24.43
N ILE A 410 2.00 -16.32 -23.85
CA ILE A 410 1.74 -16.40 -22.40
C ILE A 410 2.97 -16.97 -21.70
N LEU A 411 3.61 -16.17 -20.85
CA LEU A 411 4.77 -16.59 -20.06
C LEU A 411 4.30 -17.35 -18.81
N HIS A 412 4.14 -18.67 -18.92
CA HIS A 412 3.57 -19.49 -17.85
C HIS A 412 4.43 -19.52 -16.57
N GLY A 413 5.76 -19.39 -16.72
CA GLY A 413 6.74 -19.41 -15.63
C GLY A 413 7.36 -18.05 -15.29
N TYR A 414 6.78 -16.94 -15.77
CA TYR A 414 7.19 -15.62 -15.30
C TYR A 414 6.98 -15.52 -13.78
N ASN A 415 8.03 -15.11 -13.07
CA ASN A 415 8.03 -14.95 -11.62
C ASN A 415 8.73 -13.65 -11.23
N ILE A 416 8.37 -13.16 -10.05
CA ILE A 416 8.90 -11.93 -9.48
C ILE A 416 10.21 -12.23 -8.78
N VAL A 417 11.13 -11.27 -8.81
CA VAL A 417 12.47 -11.40 -8.22
C VAL A 417 12.54 -10.83 -6.79
N GLY A 418 11.41 -10.38 -6.24
CA GLY A 418 11.29 -10.00 -4.84
C GLY A 418 9.87 -9.63 -4.48
N ASP A 419 9.61 -9.57 -3.18
CA ASP A 419 8.29 -9.28 -2.65
C ASP A 419 7.96 -7.79 -2.77
N GLY A 420 7.13 -7.43 -3.75
CA GLY A 420 6.44 -6.13 -3.86
C GLY A 420 6.76 -5.34 -5.10
N THR A 421 6.00 -4.28 -5.32
CA THR A 421 6.08 -3.45 -6.54
C THR A 421 7.50 -2.95 -6.82
N PRO A 422 8.24 -2.34 -5.87
CA PRO A 422 9.59 -1.86 -6.17
C PRO A 422 10.55 -3.02 -6.47
N ALA A 423 10.48 -4.10 -5.69
CA ALA A 423 11.34 -5.26 -5.85
C ALA A 423 11.13 -5.98 -7.20
N ALA A 424 9.90 -5.94 -7.73
CA ALA A 424 9.58 -6.44 -9.07
C ALA A 424 9.97 -5.44 -10.19
N LEU A 425 9.67 -4.15 -10.01
CA LEU A 425 9.82 -3.15 -11.07
C LEU A 425 11.25 -2.61 -11.22
N PHE A 426 12.09 -2.59 -10.17
CA PHE A 426 13.49 -2.20 -10.31
C PHE A 426 14.23 -3.09 -11.32
N PRO A 427 14.18 -4.42 -11.22
CA PRO A 427 14.84 -5.30 -12.19
C PRO A 427 14.31 -5.13 -13.61
N ILE A 428 13.00 -4.95 -13.77
CA ILE A 428 12.37 -4.74 -15.08
C ILE A 428 12.83 -3.42 -15.71
N LEU A 429 12.90 -2.34 -14.91
CA LEU A 429 13.15 -1.01 -15.43
C LEU A 429 14.62 -0.60 -15.38
N THR A 430 15.49 -1.33 -14.67
CA THR A 430 16.92 -0.99 -14.53
C THR A 430 17.87 -2.14 -14.86
N GLY A 431 17.36 -3.36 -15.00
CA GLY A 431 18.18 -4.58 -15.09
C GLY A 431 18.90 -4.95 -13.80
N LYS A 432 18.52 -4.33 -12.66
CA LYS A 432 19.19 -4.50 -11.36
C LYS A 432 18.18 -4.63 -10.23
N THR A 433 18.51 -5.45 -9.23
CA THR A 433 17.72 -5.56 -7.98
C THR A 433 17.88 -4.32 -7.10
N GLU A 434 17.00 -4.17 -6.11
CA GLU A 434 17.14 -3.13 -5.08
C GLU A 434 18.49 -3.19 -4.33
N LEU A 435 19.14 -4.36 -4.33
CA LEU A 435 20.39 -4.64 -3.62
C LEU A 435 21.60 -4.16 -4.40
N GLU A 436 21.55 -4.29 -5.72
CA GLU A 436 22.59 -3.85 -6.64
C GLU A 436 22.60 -2.34 -6.88
N LEU A 437 21.53 -1.65 -6.46
CA LEU A 437 21.34 -0.21 -6.66
C LEU A 437 21.72 0.59 -5.40
N PRO A 438 22.13 1.86 -5.56
CA PRO A 438 22.36 2.76 -4.43
C PRO A 438 21.14 2.86 -3.52
N ASP A 439 21.35 2.78 -2.21
CA ASP A 439 20.25 2.86 -1.25
C ASP A 439 19.78 4.31 -1.03
N VAL A 440 18.69 4.66 -1.71
CA VAL A 440 18.02 5.96 -1.64
C VAL A 440 16.66 5.89 -0.94
N ARG A 441 16.48 4.89 -0.06
CA ARG A 441 15.29 4.80 0.79
C ARG A 441 15.19 5.98 1.74
N LYS A 442 13.97 6.41 2.04
CA LYS A 442 13.69 7.53 2.98
C LYS A 442 14.23 7.29 4.39
N THR A 443 14.42 6.03 4.76
CA THR A 443 14.96 5.62 6.07
C THR A 443 16.48 5.77 6.14
N THR A 444 17.17 5.91 5.01
CA THR A 444 18.62 6.12 4.99
C THR A 444 18.98 7.57 5.29
N LYS A 445 20.21 7.79 5.78
CA LYS A 445 20.77 9.14 5.98
C LYS A 445 21.22 9.81 4.66
N THR A 446 21.00 9.18 3.51
CA THR A 446 21.44 9.71 2.23
C THR A 446 20.39 10.67 1.67
N ASN A 447 20.85 11.76 1.07
CA ASN A 447 20.00 12.66 0.28
C ASN A 447 19.93 12.21 -1.20
N GLY A 448 20.27 10.94 -1.48
CA GLY A 448 20.22 10.39 -2.83
C GLY A 448 18.79 10.30 -3.34
N THR A 449 18.62 10.39 -4.65
CA THR A 449 17.34 10.22 -5.35
C THR A 449 17.48 9.15 -6.41
N LEU A 450 16.36 8.73 -6.98
CA LEU A 450 16.33 7.70 -8.03
C LEU A 450 16.96 8.16 -9.34
N ASP A 451 17.26 9.46 -9.49
CA ASP A 451 17.92 10.05 -10.67
C ASP A 451 19.28 9.42 -11.00
N SER A 452 19.95 8.78 -10.05
CA SER A 452 21.26 8.12 -10.25
C SER A 452 21.16 6.70 -10.79
N MET A 453 19.95 6.12 -10.86
CA MET A 453 19.74 4.73 -11.23
C MET A 453 19.64 4.58 -12.76
N PRO A 454 20.07 3.42 -13.31
CA PRO A 454 20.14 3.20 -14.76
C PRO A 454 18.77 2.80 -15.34
N PHE A 455 17.75 3.63 -15.14
CA PHE A 455 16.43 3.34 -15.69
C PHE A 455 16.45 3.30 -17.23
N ILE A 456 15.77 2.31 -17.81
CA ILE A 456 15.72 2.06 -19.25
C ILE A 456 15.17 3.25 -20.03
N PHE A 457 14.23 4.00 -19.47
CA PHE A 457 13.69 5.20 -20.10
C PHE A 457 14.73 6.34 -20.20
N TYR A 458 15.77 6.40 -19.36
CA TYR A 458 16.87 7.34 -19.57
C TYR A 458 17.67 6.98 -20.81
N LYS A 459 18.01 5.69 -20.96
CA LYS A 459 18.76 5.19 -22.10
C LYS A 459 17.97 5.34 -23.41
N LEU A 460 16.69 4.97 -23.40
CA LEU A 460 15.86 5.05 -24.60
C LEU A 460 15.61 6.50 -25.03
N LYS A 461 15.48 7.44 -24.09
CA LYS A 461 15.43 8.87 -24.41
C LYS A 461 16.70 9.35 -25.11
N GLU A 462 17.87 8.90 -24.68
CA GLU A 462 19.13 9.19 -25.36
C GLU A 462 19.20 8.57 -26.75
N ASP A 463 18.63 7.38 -26.91
CA ASP A 463 18.53 6.67 -28.19
C ASP A 463 17.38 7.21 -29.10
N GLY A 464 16.79 8.36 -28.76
CA GLY A 464 15.83 9.06 -29.61
C GLY A 464 14.37 8.61 -29.47
N TYR A 465 14.03 7.88 -28.41
CA TYR A 465 12.65 7.53 -28.08
C TYR A 465 11.95 8.69 -27.36
N ARG A 466 10.65 8.84 -27.60
CA ARG A 466 9.75 9.51 -26.66
C ARG A 466 9.47 8.56 -25.51
N THR A 467 9.51 9.07 -24.28
CA THR A 467 9.37 8.24 -23.07
C THR A 467 8.18 8.66 -22.23
N ALA A 468 7.43 7.68 -21.72
CA ALA A 468 6.29 7.89 -20.84
C ALA A 468 6.34 7.00 -19.61
N TYR A 469 6.10 7.57 -18.43
CA TYR A 469 5.86 6.85 -17.18
C TYR A 469 4.54 7.32 -16.57
N PHE A 470 3.52 6.46 -16.63
CA PHE A 470 2.19 6.71 -16.10
C PHE A 470 1.90 5.77 -14.92
N GLU A 471 1.56 6.33 -13.77
CA GLU A 471 1.11 5.64 -12.56
C GLU A 471 0.10 6.52 -11.83
N ASP A 472 -0.92 5.91 -11.22
CA ASP A 472 -2.16 6.61 -10.89
C ASP A 472 -2.52 6.64 -9.38
N MET A 473 -1.66 6.11 -8.51
CA MET A 473 -1.78 6.22 -7.05
C MET A 473 -0.64 7.05 -6.43
N PRO A 474 -0.73 8.39 -6.41
CA PRO A 474 0.41 9.22 -6.05
C PRO A 474 0.81 9.17 -4.56
N TRP A 475 -0.05 8.73 -3.64
CA TRP A 475 0.32 8.69 -2.20
C TRP A 475 1.10 7.43 -1.82
N ILE A 476 1.03 6.37 -2.63
CA ILE A 476 1.75 5.09 -2.45
C ILE A 476 2.48 4.66 -3.73
N GLY A 477 2.90 5.62 -4.56
CA GLY A 477 3.58 5.30 -5.83
C GLY A 477 4.82 4.43 -5.62
N THR A 478 5.06 3.54 -6.58
CA THR A 478 6.13 2.53 -6.59
C THR A 478 7.45 3.07 -6.04
N PHE A 479 7.87 4.21 -6.57
CA PHE A 479 9.18 4.80 -6.35
C PHE A 479 9.16 5.95 -5.33
N GLN A 480 8.00 6.27 -4.77
CA GLN A 480 7.81 7.42 -3.87
C GLN A 480 7.34 7.00 -2.49
N TYR A 481 6.85 5.77 -2.29
CA TYR A 481 6.43 5.31 -0.96
C TYR A 481 7.66 5.07 -0.06
N ARG A 482 8.53 4.14 -0.45
CA ARG A 482 9.75 3.74 0.29
C ARG A 482 11.00 4.57 -0.04
N PHE A 483 11.06 5.18 -1.22
CA PHE A 483 12.26 5.84 -1.74
C PHE A 483 12.11 7.36 -1.81
N ASN A 484 13.22 8.07 -1.92
CA ASN A 484 13.26 9.53 -2.06
C ASN A 484 12.72 10.03 -3.42
N GLY A 485 12.17 9.16 -4.27
CA GLY A 485 11.57 9.53 -5.55
C GLY A 485 12.58 10.14 -6.53
N PHE A 486 12.04 10.78 -7.56
CA PHE A 486 12.78 11.53 -8.57
C PHE A 486 12.81 13.02 -8.26
N ARG A 487 13.97 13.65 -8.49
CA ARG A 487 14.15 15.11 -8.45
C ARG A 487 13.87 15.75 -9.81
N ARG A 488 14.16 15.06 -10.90
CA ARG A 488 13.84 15.48 -12.28
C ARG A 488 12.81 14.52 -12.86
N GLN A 489 12.02 14.99 -13.83
CA GLN A 489 11.07 14.10 -14.51
C GLN A 489 11.81 12.89 -15.11
N PRO A 490 11.41 11.65 -14.75
CA PRO A 490 12.11 10.44 -15.19
C PRO A 490 11.93 10.17 -16.68
N ALA A 491 10.76 10.51 -17.22
CA ALA A 491 10.39 10.38 -18.62
C ALA A 491 9.97 11.74 -19.21
N ASP A 492 9.84 11.82 -20.53
CA ASP A 492 9.36 13.04 -21.20
C ASP A 492 7.94 13.40 -20.78
N HIS A 493 7.11 12.38 -20.60
CA HIS A 493 5.73 12.45 -20.15
C HIS A 493 5.55 11.69 -18.84
N TYR A 494 5.13 12.39 -17.79
CA TYR A 494 5.07 11.86 -16.43
C TYR A 494 3.85 12.40 -15.67
N LEU A 495 2.97 11.50 -15.19
CA LEU A 495 1.66 11.89 -14.61
C LEU A 495 1.69 12.21 -13.11
N ARG A 496 2.86 12.21 -12.49
CA ARG A 496 3.01 12.40 -11.04
C ARG A 496 2.37 13.69 -10.52
N SER A 497 2.73 14.83 -11.12
CA SER A 497 2.21 16.14 -10.72
C SER A 497 0.72 16.29 -11.04
N PHE A 498 0.23 15.62 -12.09
CA PHE A 498 -1.19 15.57 -12.42
C PHE A 498 -1.99 14.94 -11.28
N TYR A 499 -1.64 13.71 -10.91
CA TYR A 499 -2.37 13.00 -9.87
C TYR A 499 -2.16 13.62 -8.49
N LEU A 500 -1.01 14.22 -8.20
CA LEU A 500 -0.83 14.98 -6.95
C LEU A 500 -1.81 16.15 -6.83
N GLU A 501 -1.99 16.95 -7.88
CA GLU A 501 -2.96 18.06 -7.89
C GLU A 501 -4.40 17.56 -7.90
N GLU A 502 -4.73 16.66 -8.83
CA GLU A 502 -6.10 16.15 -9.02
C GLU A 502 -6.64 15.50 -7.74
N SER A 503 -5.81 14.69 -7.08
CA SER A 503 -6.21 13.97 -5.87
C SER A 503 -6.01 14.73 -4.56
N THR A 504 -5.48 15.96 -4.64
CA THR A 504 -5.05 16.75 -3.47
C THR A 504 -4.08 15.96 -2.58
N GLY A 505 -3.03 15.39 -3.18
CA GLY A 505 -2.01 14.59 -2.51
C GLY A 505 -2.53 13.26 -1.95
N GLY A 506 -3.53 12.65 -2.59
CA GLY A 506 -4.14 11.39 -2.15
C GLY A 506 -5.37 11.52 -1.26
N LYS A 507 -5.78 12.74 -0.86
CA LYS A 507 -6.98 12.94 -0.03
C LYS A 507 -8.26 12.40 -0.69
N LYS A 508 -8.31 12.41 -2.02
CA LYS A 508 -9.40 11.83 -2.83
C LYS A 508 -9.81 10.42 -2.39
N TRP A 509 -8.88 9.56 -1.99
CA TRP A 509 -9.16 8.18 -1.60
C TRP A 509 -9.72 8.03 -0.18
N TRP A 510 -9.64 9.07 0.64
CA TRP A 510 -10.12 9.10 2.02
C TRP A 510 -11.40 9.93 2.21
N GLN A 511 -11.84 10.63 1.15
CA GLN A 511 -13.09 11.37 1.15
C GLN A 511 -14.27 10.41 0.97
N LYS A 512 -15.38 10.66 1.67
CA LYS A 512 -16.64 9.91 1.50
C LYS A 512 -17.37 10.25 0.18
N THR A 513 -16.74 10.99 -0.72
CA THR A 513 -17.31 11.36 -2.00
C THR A 513 -17.22 10.19 -2.97
N GLY A 514 -18.24 9.99 -3.80
CA GLY A 514 -18.28 8.92 -4.81
C GLY A 514 -17.35 9.12 -6.01
N SER A 515 -16.22 9.82 -5.82
CA SER A 515 -15.26 10.19 -6.88
C SER A 515 -13.90 9.51 -6.73
N LYS A 516 -13.75 8.53 -5.82
CA LYS A 516 -12.47 7.85 -5.51
C LYS A 516 -11.72 7.35 -6.75
N PHE A 517 -12.44 6.83 -7.75
CA PHE A 517 -11.88 6.21 -8.97
C PHE A 517 -12.17 7.01 -10.24
N CYS A 518 -12.53 8.29 -10.10
CA CYS A 518 -12.97 9.13 -11.20
C CYS A 518 -12.07 10.33 -11.32
N VAL A 519 -11.68 10.68 -12.55
CA VAL A 519 -11.13 11.98 -12.89
C VAL A 519 -12.17 12.64 -13.79
N GLY A 520 -12.86 13.65 -13.25
CA GLY A 520 -13.99 14.26 -13.94
C GLY A 520 -15.10 13.25 -14.26
N ASP A 521 -15.45 13.14 -15.53
CA ASP A 521 -16.49 12.23 -16.04
C ASP A 521 -15.96 10.83 -16.40
N THR A 522 -14.66 10.56 -16.20
CA THR A 522 -13.99 9.36 -16.73
C THR A 522 -13.39 8.52 -15.59
N PRO A 523 -13.58 7.19 -15.58
CA PRO A 523 -12.87 6.31 -14.67
C PRO A 523 -11.36 6.43 -14.85
N GLN A 524 -10.61 6.47 -13.76
CA GLN A 524 -9.18 6.79 -13.78
C GLN A 524 -8.36 5.77 -14.58
N PHE A 525 -8.59 4.47 -14.41
CA PHE A 525 -7.99 3.42 -15.24
C PHE A 525 -8.28 3.60 -16.75
N GLN A 526 -9.46 4.13 -17.10
CA GLN A 526 -9.83 4.40 -18.50
C GLN A 526 -9.12 5.65 -19.02
N LEU A 527 -8.93 6.68 -18.18
CA LEU A 527 -8.09 7.83 -18.51
C LEU A 527 -6.65 7.38 -18.80
N MET A 528 -6.09 6.47 -18.00
CA MET A 528 -4.77 5.86 -18.19
C MET A 528 -4.66 5.12 -19.54
N MET A 529 -5.66 4.32 -19.91
CA MET A 529 -5.71 3.65 -21.23
C MET A 529 -5.82 4.67 -22.38
N ASN A 530 -6.66 5.69 -22.22
CA ASN A 530 -6.86 6.72 -23.25
C ASN A 530 -5.58 7.54 -23.50
N ILE A 531 -4.88 7.96 -22.45
CA ILE A 531 -3.62 8.72 -22.63
C ILE A 531 -2.50 7.84 -23.18
N THR A 532 -2.50 6.54 -22.86
CA THR A 532 -1.57 5.57 -23.46
C THR A 532 -1.85 5.39 -24.96
N ASP A 533 -3.11 5.30 -25.39
CA ASP A 533 -3.47 5.26 -26.81
C ASP A 533 -3.02 6.53 -27.55
N GLN A 534 -3.21 7.70 -26.93
CA GLN A 534 -2.72 8.96 -27.48
C GLN A 534 -1.19 9.01 -27.54
N PHE A 535 -0.47 8.50 -26.52
CA PHE A 535 0.99 8.45 -26.53
C PHE A 535 1.51 7.64 -27.73
N LEU A 536 0.87 6.50 -28.01
CA LEU A 536 1.17 5.65 -29.16
C LEU A 536 0.87 6.31 -30.52
N ARG A 537 0.24 7.49 -30.56
CA ARG A 537 -0.02 8.28 -31.78
C ARG A 537 1.00 9.41 -31.99
N LEU A 538 1.91 9.63 -31.06
CA LEU A 538 2.99 10.59 -31.23
C LEU A 538 3.97 10.11 -32.32
N ASP A 539 4.70 11.04 -32.91
CA ASP A 539 5.73 10.75 -33.88
C ASP A 539 6.98 10.11 -33.25
N GLY A 540 7.74 9.36 -34.06
CA GLY A 540 8.99 8.71 -33.64
C GLY A 540 8.79 7.44 -32.82
N LYS A 541 9.90 6.88 -32.32
CA LYS A 541 9.92 5.67 -31.49
C LYS A 541 9.45 5.98 -30.08
N ARG A 542 8.77 5.03 -29.44
CA ARG A 542 8.06 5.24 -28.18
C ARG A 542 8.41 4.16 -27.17
N PHE A 543 8.72 4.57 -25.94
CA PHE A 543 8.79 3.71 -24.77
C PHE A 543 7.75 4.17 -23.76
N GLY A 544 6.72 3.35 -23.53
CA GLY A 544 5.69 3.62 -22.56
C GLY A 544 5.72 2.61 -21.42
N PHE A 545 5.69 3.10 -20.19
CA PHE A 545 5.40 2.31 -19.00
C PHE A 545 4.13 2.87 -18.37
N THR A 546 3.04 2.10 -18.43
CA THR A 546 1.74 2.46 -17.83
C THR A 546 1.40 1.43 -16.77
N PHE A 547 1.16 1.89 -15.54
CA PHE A 547 0.94 1.02 -14.40
C PHE A 547 -0.32 1.48 -13.65
N ILE A 548 -1.35 0.65 -13.64
CA ILE A 548 -2.63 0.94 -12.98
C ILE A 548 -2.61 0.29 -11.60
N ALA A 549 -2.79 1.10 -10.56
CA ALA A 549 -2.82 0.63 -9.18
C ALA A 549 -4.15 0.95 -8.48
N ASP A 550 -4.86 2.01 -8.89
CA ASP A 550 -6.01 2.56 -8.16
C ASP A 550 -7.11 1.54 -7.85
N ILE A 551 -7.43 0.67 -8.80
CA ILE A 551 -8.44 -0.39 -8.72
C ILE A 551 -7.87 -1.77 -8.38
N THR A 552 -6.57 -1.92 -8.13
CA THR A 552 -5.98 -3.25 -7.94
C THR A 552 -5.23 -3.41 -6.62
N HIS A 553 -4.64 -2.34 -6.08
CA HIS A 553 -3.81 -2.40 -4.86
C HIS A 553 -4.59 -2.84 -3.61
N ASP A 554 -5.76 -2.23 -3.34
CA ASP A 554 -6.50 -2.46 -2.07
C ASP A 554 -7.49 -3.64 -2.13
N ASN A 555 -7.89 -4.07 -3.33
CA ASN A 555 -8.93 -5.09 -3.51
C ASN A 555 -8.77 -5.82 -4.84
N ALA A 556 -8.34 -7.08 -4.77
CA ALA A 556 -8.12 -7.93 -5.94
C ALA A 556 -9.37 -8.14 -6.83
N ASN A 557 -10.58 -7.92 -6.30
CA ASN A 557 -11.82 -8.03 -7.08
C ASN A 557 -12.10 -6.80 -7.96
N MET A 558 -11.57 -5.63 -7.59
CA MET A 558 -11.88 -4.36 -8.27
C MET A 558 -11.31 -4.31 -9.69
N ILE A 559 -10.25 -5.06 -10.02
CA ILE A 559 -9.69 -5.12 -11.38
C ILE A 559 -10.76 -5.48 -12.43
N SER A 560 -11.76 -6.29 -12.07
CA SER A 560 -12.83 -6.74 -12.98
C SER A 560 -13.64 -5.59 -13.60
N VAL A 561 -13.69 -4.42 -12.95
CA VAL A 561 -14.37 -3.25 -13.49
C VAL A 561 -13.69 -2.67 -14.74
N ALA A 562 -12.43 -3.04 -14.99
CA ALA A 562 -11.66 -2.59 -16.14
C ALA A 562 -11.69 -3.55 -17.33
N ASP A 563 -12.28 -4.75 -17.23
CA ASP A 563 -12.20 -5.77 -18.29
C ASP A 563 -12.76 -5.27 -19.62
N ASP A 564 -13.94 -4.64 -19.59
CA ASP A 564 -14.55 -4.07 -20.80
C ASP A 564 -13.72 -2.90 -21.39
N ALA A 565 -13.06 -2.12 -20.55
CA ALA A 565 -12.23 -1.01 -21.01
C ALA A 565 -10.91 -1.51 -21.61
N MET A 566 -10.29 -2.50 -20.97
CA MET A 566 -9.08 -3.15 -21.46
C MET A 566 -9.35 -3.87 -22.78
N LEU A 567 -10.47 -4.59 -22.91
CA LEU A 567 -10.87 -5.19 -24.18
C LEU A 567 -11.00 -4.14 -25.30
N ARG A 568 -11.68 -3.01 -25.04
CA ARG A 568 -11.80 -1.91 -26.02
C ARG A 568 -10.46 -1.28 -26.36
N PHE A 569 -9.58 -1.14 -25.39
CA PHE A 569 -8.21 -0.66 -25.61
C PHE A 569 -7.46 -1.61 -26.54
N LEU A 570 -7.45 -2.92 -26.26
CA LEU A 570 -6.83 -3.94 -27.10
C LEU A 570 -7.41 -3.96 -28.53
N GLN A 571 -8.74 -3.88 -28.66
CA GLN A 571 -9.40 -3.79 -29.97
C GLN A 571 -8.95 -2.55 -30.75
N THR A 572 -8.80 -1.41 -30.06
CA THR A 572 -8.28 -0.17 -30.68
C THR A 572 -6.84 -0.36 -31.15
N LEU A 573 -5.98 -1.02 -30.38
CA LEU A 573 -4.60 -1.31 -30.77
C LEU A 573 -4.52 -2.23 -31.99
N VAL A 574 -5.37 -3.28 -32.05
CA VAL A 574 -5.47 -4.18 -33.21
C VAL A 574 -5.94 -3.41 -34.45
N GLN A 575 -7.03 -2.64 -34.36
CA GLN A 575 -7.57 -1.88 -35.48
C GLN A 575 -6.58 -0.87 -36.09
N ARG A 576 -5.61 -0.44 -35.28
CA ARG A 576 -4.57 0.51 -35.66
C ARG A 576 -3.26 -0.16 -36.09
N ASN A 577 -3.20 -1.49 -36.14
CA ASN A 577 -1.99 -2.25 -36.41
C ASN A 577 -0.80 -1.91 -35.48
N VAL A 578 -1.07 -1.54 -34.22
CA VAL A 578 -0.01 -1.13 -33.28
C VAL A 578 0.98 -2.28 -33.02
N PHE A 579 0.54 -3.53 -33.10
CA PHE A 579 1.39 -4.69 -32.83
C PHE A 579 2.40 -5.02 -33.94
N GLU A 580 2.35 -4.35 -35.10
CA GLU A 580 3.32 -4.58 -36.19
C GLU A 580 4.70 -3.98 -35.88
N ASP A 581 4.76 -2.91 -35.10
CA ASP A 581 6.00 -2.17 -34.79
C ASP A 581 6.22 -1.97 -33.28
N THR A 582 5.41 -2.60 -32.42
CA THR A 582 5.42 -2.40 -30.97
C THR A 582 5.54 -3.72 -30.20
N LEU A 583 6.60 -3.85 -29.41
CA LEU A 583 6.69 -4.85 -28.35
C LEU A 583 5.73 -4.47 -27.22
N PHE A 584 4.59 -5.16 -27.16
CA PHE A 584 3.56 -4.94 -26.14
C PHE A 584 3.61 -6.03 -25.07
N MET A 585 3.77 -5.61 -23.81
CA MET A 585 3.79 -6.48 -22.64
C MET A 585 2.61 -6.11 -21.72
N VAL A 586 1.77 -7.09 -21.39
CA VAL A 586 0.75 -6.98 -20.35
C VAL A 586 1.19 -7.81 -19.16
N MET A 587 1.27 -7.21 -17.97
CA MET A 587 1.83 -7.88 -16.80
C MET A 587 1.21 -7.44 -15.47
N GLY A 588 1.50 -8.20 -14.42
CA GLY A 588 1.38 -7.74 -13.04
C GLY A 588 2.75 -7.79 -12.37
N ASP A 589 2.97 -6.93 -11.38
CA ASP A 589 4.20 -6.87 -10.60
C ASP A 589 4.28 -7.96 -9.53
N HIS A 590 3.17 -8.29 -8.86
CA HIS A 590 3.02 -9.40 -7.91
C HIS A 590 1.54 -9.81 -7.73
N GLY A 591 1.26 -10.89 -6.99
CA GLY A 591 -0.10 -11.26 -6.60
C GLY A 591 -0.62 -10.49 -5.38
N PRO A 592 -1.93 -10.55 -5.05
CA PRO A 592 -2.47 -9.94 -3.84
C PRO A 592 -1.85 -10.57 -2.58
N ARG A 593 -1.68 -9.75 -1.53
CA ARG A 593 -1.08 -10.15 -0.24
C ARG A 593 -2.09 -10.22 0.88
#